data_AF-A0A2J5P8Z1-F1
#
_entry.id   AF-A0A2J5P8Z1-F1
#
_cell.length_a   1.000
_cell.length_b   1.000
_cell.length_c   1.000
_cell.angle_alpha   90.00
_cell.angle_beta   90.00
_cell.angle_gamma   90.00
#
_symmetry.space_group_name_H-M   'P 1'
#
loop_
_entity.id
_entity.type
_entity.pdbx_description
1 polymer ?
#
loop_
_entity_poly.entity_id
_entity_poly.type
_entity_poly.pdbx_seq_one_letter_code
_entity_poly.pdbx_strand_id
1 'polypeptide(L)'
;MARRQSAPRLEFEAAAIYEYPEHLRPWLEALPRQPGVYLFHGESDTLPLYIGKSVNIRSRVLSHLRTPDEAAMLRQSRRITWQRTAGELGALLLEAQLIKEQQPLFNKRLRQNRQLCSLRLADARPQVVYAS
;
A
#
# COMPACT_ATOMS: atom_id res chain seq x y z
N MET A 1 11.15 -44.07 36.03
CA MET A 1 10.69 -43.26 34.88
C MET A 1 9.88 -42.09 35.40
N ALA A 2 10.36 -40.85 35.26
CA ALA A 2 9.54 -39.66 35.47
C ALA A 2 10.04 -38.59 34.48
N ARG A 3 9.34 -38.48 33.35
CA ARG A 3 9.58 -37.41 32.36
C ARG A 3 9.11 -36.10 33.00
N ARG A 4 10.04 -35.23 33.37
CA ARG A 4 9.73 -33.81 33.61
C ARG A 4 9.21 -33.26 32.28
N GLN A 5 7.91 -32.98 32.23
CA GLN A 5 7.29 -32.23 31.14
C GLN A 5 7.89 -30.83 31.16
N SER A 6 8.64 -30.49 30.12
CA SER A 6 9.02 -29.12 29.82
C SER A 6 7.74 -28.33 29.53
N ALA A 7 7.36 -27.43 30.43
CA ALA A 7 6.36 -26.42 30.11
C ALA A 7 6.79 -25.67 28.85
N PRO A 8 5.87 -25.34 27.92
CA PRO A 8 6.21 -24.48 26.81
C PRO A 8 6.61 -23.13 27.42
N ARG A 9 7.89 -22.78 27.30
CA ARG A 9 8.34 -21.42 27.54
C ARG A 9 7.58 -20.58 26.50
N LEU A 10 6.56 -19.86 26.94
CA LEU A 10 6.01 -18.78 26.14
C LEU A 10 7.16 -17.82 25.93
N GLU A 11 7.83 -17.96 24.78
CA GLU A 11 8.65 -16.89 24.24
C GLU A 11 7.67 -15.74 24.04
N PHE A 12 7.63 -14.84 25.02
CA PHE A 12 7.23 -13.48 24.77
C PHE A 12 8.21 -12.99 23.70
N GLU A 13 7.90 -13.25 22.42
CA GLU A 13 8.39 -12.42 21.34
C GLU A 13 8.01 -11.02 21.78
N ALA A 14 9.01 -10.27 22.21
CA ALA A 14 8.90 -8.86 22.52
C ALA A 14 8.13 -8.28 21.35
N ALA A 15 6.85 -7.97 21.57
CA ALA A 15 6.01 -7.28 20.62
C ALA A 15 6.90 -6.16 20.08
N ALA A 16 7.35 -6.32 18.83
CA ALA A 16 8.35 -5.45 18.23
C ALA A 16 7.83 -4.05 18.49
N ILE A 17 8.53 -3.28 19.33
CA ILE A 17 8.01 -2.05 19.93
C ILE A 17 7.50 -1.22 18.76
N TYR A 18 6.19 -1.18 18.59
CA TYR A 18 5.60 -0.54 17.44
C TYR A 18 5.74 0.96 17.69
N GLU A 19 6.75 1.54 17.06
CA GLU A 19 7.04 2.95 17.19
C GLU A 19 6.15 3.71 16.21
N TYR A 20 5.23 4.49 16.77
CA TYR A 20 4.36 5.34 15.97
C TYR A 20 5.22 6.39 15.24
N PRO A 21 5.08 6.57 13.91
CA PRO A 21 5.93 7.47 13.14
C PRO A 21 5.52 8.94 13.36
N GLU A 22 5.90 9.50 14.51
CA GLU A 22 5.59 10.88 14.92
C GLU A 22 6.11 11.93 13.92
N HIS A 23 7.18 11.65 13.18
CA HIS A 23 7.72 12.55 12.17
C HIS A 23 6.78 12.79 10.98
N LEU A 24 5.79 11.91 10.76
CA LEU A 24 4.78 12.08 9.71
C LEU A 24 3.56 12.88 10.17
N ARG A 25 3.45 13.15 11.49
CA ARG A 25 2.31 13.83 12.10
C ARG A 25 1.92 15.17 11.46
N PRO A 26 2.86 16.04 11.04
CA PRO A 26 2.50 17.32 10.40
C PRO A 26 1.62 17.16 9.16
N TRP A 27 1.79 16.06 8.42
CA TRP A 27 1.01 15.80 7.20
C TRP A 27 -0.38 15.23 7.50
N LEU A 28 -0.58 14.63 8.67
CA LEU A 28 -1.81 13.90 8.99
C LEU A 28 -3.01 14.83 9.14
N GLU A 29 -2.82 16.05 9.64
CA GLU A 29 -3.91 17.00 9.89
C GLU A 29 -4.57 17.47 8.59
N ALA A 30 -3.77 17.67 7.55
CA ALA A 30 -4.23 18.15 6.25
C ALA A 30 -4.87 17.07 5.36
N LEU A 31 -4.81 15.79 5.77
CA LEU A 31 -5.37 14.70 4.96
C LEU A 31 -6.90 14.79 4.85
N PRO A 32 -7.46 14.78 3.63
CA PRO A 32 -8.89 14.89 3.42
C PRO A 32 -9.60 13.57 3.76
N ARG A 33 -10.84 13.69 4.22
CA ARG A 33 -11.78 12.56 4.34
C ARG A 33 -12.56 12.35 3.04
N GLN A 34 -11.85 12.29 1.92
CA GLN A 34 -12.42 12.19 0.56
C GLN A 34 -11.73 11.08 -0.24
N PRO A 35 -12.34 10.62 -1.35
CA PRO A 35 -11.71 9.70 -2.27
C PRO A 35 -10.47 10.29 -2.94
N GLY A 36 -9.48 9.44 -3.20
CA GLY A 36 -8.31 9.79 -3.98
C GLY A 36 -7.11 8.90 -3.72
N VAL A 37 -5.95 9.39 -4.16
CA VAL A 37 -4.66 8.72 -4.06
C VAL A 37 -3.78 9.45 -3.05
N TYR A 38 -2.99 8.71 -2.29
CA TYR A 38 -1.97 9.21 -1.38
C TYR A 38 -0.62 8.59 -1.71
N LEU A 39 0.44 9.36 -1.48
CA LEU A 39 1.80 8.97 -1.79
C LEU A 39 2.68 9.22 -0.56
N PHE A 40 3.45 8.20 -0.19
CA PHE A 40 4.54 8.33 0.77
C PHE A 40 5.84 8.59 0.01
N HIS A 41 6.53 9.66 0.38
CA HIS A 41 7.80 10.08 -0.20
C HIS A 41 8.93 9.85 0.79
N GLY A 42 10.10 9.49 0.28
CA GLY A 42 11.32 9.36 1.07
C GLY A 42 12.03 10.70 1.23
N GLU A 43 13.36 10.66 1.30
CA GLU A 43 14.19 11.87 1.32
C GLU A 43 14.11 12.65 -0.01
N SER A 44 13.93 11.94 -1.12
CA SER A 44 13.71 12.54 -2.43
C SER A 44 12.22 12.76 -2.69
N ASP A 45 11.88 13.94 -3.18
CA ASP A 45 10.51 14.32 -3.54
C ASP A 45 10.08 13.86 -4.93
N THR A 46 11.01 13.37 -5.74
CA THR A 46 10.76 12.99 -7.14
C THR A 46 10.17 11.59 -7.31
N LEU A 47 10.50 10.64 -6.43
CA LEU A 47 10.06 9.25 -6.55
C LEU A 47 9.39 8.79 -5.27
N PRO A 48 8.07 8.46 -5.30
CA PRO A 48 7.38 7.97 -4.13
C PRO A 48 7.88 6.58 -3.74
N LEU A 49 7.92 6.34 -2.44
CA LEU A 49 8.17 5.02 -1.86
C LEU A 49 6.94 4.12 -2.01
N TYR A 50 5.76 4.70 -1.89
CA TYR A 50 4.49 3.99 -1.98
C TYR A 50 3.38 4.89 -2.50
N ILE A 51 2.47 4.30 -3.28
CA ILE A 51 1.26 4.95 -3.79
C ILE A 51 0.07 4.05 -3.44
N GLY A 52 -0.99 4.62 -2.88
CA GLY A 52 -2.21 3.88 -2.56
C GLY A 52 -3.48 4.69 -2.77
N LYS A 53 -4.60 4.02 -3.00
CA LYS A 53 -5.94 4.63 -3.14
C LYS A 53 -6.84 4.41 -1.94
N SER A 54 -7.81 5.29 -1.75
CA SER A 54 -8.89 5.10 -0.78
C SER A 54 -10.12 5.92 -1.13
N VAL A 55 -11.30 5.48 -0.66
CA VAL A 55 -12.52 6.30 -0.60
C VAL A 55 -12.46 7.35 0.53
N ASN A 56 -11.55 7.15 1.48
CA ASN A 56 -11.24 8.09 2.56
C ASN A 56 -9.73 8.07 2.81
N ILE A 57 -9.02 9.05 2.23
CA ILE A 57 -7.56 9.15 2.31
C ILE A 57 -7.08 9.15 3.76
N ARG A 58 -7.63 10.03 4.60
CA ARG A 58 -7.23 10.16 6.02
C ARG A 58 -7.31 8.83 6.77
N SER A 59 -8.46 8.15 6.71
CA SER A 59 -8.65 6.90 7.44
C SER A 59 -7.67 5.81 6.96
N ARG A 60 -7.40 5.76 5.66
CA ARG A 60 -6.48 4.76 5.11
C ARG A 60 -5.03 5.02 5.49
N VAL A 61 -4.58 6.28 5.42
CA VAL A 61 -3.23 6.64 5.87
C VAL A 61 -3.04 6.33 7.36
N LEU A 62 -4.02 6.63 8.22
CA LEU A 62 -3.94 6.29 9.64
C LEU A 62 -3.90 4.77 9.89
N SER A 63 -4.58 3.99 9.03
CA SER A 63 -4.49 2.52 9.07
C SER A 63 -3.09 2.04 8.72
N HIS A 64 -2.41 2.67 7.74
CA HIS A 64 -1.04 2.31 7.39
C HIS A 64 -0.12 2.46 8.58
N LEU A 65 -0.24 3.57 9.32
CA LEU A 65 0.60 3.82 10.49
C LEU A 65 0.55 2.62 11.42
N ARG A 66 -0.65 2.14 11.77
CA ARG A 66 -0.87 1.04 12.73
C ARG A 66 -0.53 -0.37 12.21
N THR A 67 -0.02 -0.52 10.99
CA THR A 67 0.22 -1.84 10.37
C THR A 67 1.70 -2.21 10.50
N PRO A 68 2.07 -3.22 11.32
CA PRO A 68 3.48 -3.57 11.57
C PRO A 68 4.26 -3.94 10.29
N ASP A 69 3.60 -4.64 9.35
CA ASP A 69 4.21 -5.05 8.07
C ASP A 69 4.66 -3.86 7.20
N GLU A 70 4.11 -2.67 7.45
CA GLU A 70 4.40 -1.46 6.69
C GLU A 70 5.39 -0.54 7.41
N ALA A 71 5.87 -0.94 8.60
CA ALA A 71 6.80 -0.15 9.40
C ALA A 71 8.09 0.19 8.65
N ALA A 72 8.58 -0.70 7.78
CA ALA A 72 9.75 -0.43 6.95
C ALA A 72 9.56 0.75 5.98
N MET A 73 8.39 0.84 5.34
CA MET A 73 8.02 1.95 4.47
C MET A 73 7.86 3.24 5.27
N LEU A 74 7.19 3.16 6.43
CA LEU A 74 6.92 4.32 7.27
C LEU A 74 8.19 4.94 7.87
N ARG A 75 9.17 4.12 8.27
CA ARG A 75 10.48 4.60 8.73
C ARG A 75 11.25 5.37 7.67
N GLN A 76 11.13 4.98 6.41
CA GLN A 76 11.80 5.67 5.29
C GLN A 76 11.02 6.89 4.78
N SER A 77 9.73 6.97 5.11
CA SER A 77 8.87 8.06 4.65
C SER A 77 9.19 9.35 5.40
N ARG A 78 9.29 10.47 4.67
CA ARG A 78 9.49 11.82 5.22
C ARG A 78 8.30 12.73 4.98
N ARG A 79 7.54 12.47 3.91
CA ARG A 79 6.45 13.33 3.47
C ARG A 79 5.29 12.52 2.92
N ILE A 80 4.08 13.05 3.10
CA ILE A 80 2.85 12.49 2.55
C ILE A 80 2.22 13.53 1.65
N THR A 81 1.86 13.13 0.43
CA THR A 81 1.06 13.95 -0.49
C THR A 81 -0.19 13.20 -0.90
N TRP A 82 -1.17 13.93 -1.45
CA TRP A 82 -2.42 13.33 -1.89
C TRP A 82 -3.03 14.09 -3.05
N GLN A 83 -3.81 13.37 -3.85
CA GLN A 83 -4.63 13.93 -4.93
C GLN A 83 -6.05 13.39 -4.78
N ARG A 84 -7.01 14.31 -4.65
CA ARG A 84 -8.43 13.99 -4.54
C ARG A 84 -9.00 13.57 -5.89
N THR A 85 -9.99 12.69 -5.87
CA THR A 85 -10.74 12.26 -7.05
C THR A 85 -12.24 12.42 -6.80
N ALA A 86 -13.02 12.45 -7.87
CA ALA A 86 -14.49 12.58 -7.79
C ALA A 86 -15.16 11.35 -7.12
N GLY A 87 -14.46 10.21 -7.05
CA GLY A 87 -14.97 8.98 -6.48
C GLY A 87 -13.94 7.86 -6.50
N GLU A 88 -14.39 6.67 -6.11
CA GLU A 88 -13.54 5.48 -6.03
C GLU A 88 -12.92 5.09 -7.38
N LEU A 89 -13.73 5.10 -8.44
CA LEU A 89 -13.25 4.70 -9.78
C LEU A 89 -12.09 5.59 -10.24
N GLY A 90 -12.19 6.91 -10.03
CA GLY A 90 -11.12 7.83 -10.34
C GLY A 90 -9.86 7.56 -9.50
N ALA A 91 -10.02 7.23 -8.21
CA ALA A 91 -8.90 6.89 -7.34
C ALA A 91 -8.19 5.61 -7.80
N LEU A 92 -8.95 4.60 -8.22
CA LEU A 92 -8.44 3.34 -8.75
C LEU A 92 -7.64 3.55 -10.05
N LEU A 93 -8.21 4.29 -11.00
CA LEU A 93 -7.57 4.57 -12.29
C LEU A 93 -6.29 5.39 -12.11
N LEU A 94 -6.34 6.43 -11.28
CA LEU A 94 -5.19 7.29 -11.01
C LEU A 94 -4.07 6.53 -10.28
N GLU A 95 -4.39 5.71 -9.28
CA GLU A 95 -3.40 4.87 -8.60
C GLU A 95 -2.72 3.92 -9.59
N ALA A 96 -3.49 3.22 -10.41
CA ALA A 96 -2.95 2.30 -11.40
C ALA A 96 -2.01 3.01 -12.39
N GLN A 97 -2.41 4.20 -12.87
CA GLN A 97 -1.58 5.03 -13.72
C GLN A 97 -0.26 5.42 -13.03
N LEU A 98 -0.34 6.00 -11.82
CA LEU A 98 0.83 6.51 -11.11
C LEU A 98 1.79 5.39 -10.70
N ILE A 99 1.30 4.21 -10.28
CA ILE A 99 2.16 3.05 -9.98
C ILE A 99 2.87 2.57 -11.23
N LYS A 100 2.18 2.54 -12.38
CA LYS A 100 2.78 2.11 -13.65
C LYS A 100 3.89 3.07 -14.09
N GLU A 101 3.66 4.38 -13.98
CA GLU A 101 4.60 5.43 -14.37
C GLU A 101 5.81 5.53 -13.42
N GLN A 102 5.57 5.45 -12.10
CA GLN A 102 6.59 5.79 -11.10
C GLN A 102 7.26 4.58 -10.43
N GLN A 103 6.67 3.38 -10.59
CA GLN A 103 7.22 2.11 -10.10
C GLN A 103 7.72 2.15 -8.63
N PRO A 104 6.91 2.64 -7.67
CA PRO A 104 7.31 2.86 -6.28
C PRO A 104 7.81 1.60 -5.57
N LEU A 105 8.90 1.75 -4.80
CA LEU A 105 9.66 0.64 -4.20
C LEU A 105 8.79 -0.36 -3.41
N PHE A 106 7.82 0.13 -2.64
CA PHE A 106 7.00 -0.68 -1.73
C PHE A 106 5.72 -1.24 -2.37
N ASN A 107 5.33 -0.85 -3.59
CA ASN A 107 4.17 -1.42 -4.30
C ASN A 107 4.47 -2.77 -4.96
N LYS A 108 4.97 -3.75 -4.20
CA LYS A 108 5.47 -5.03 -4.71
C LYS A 108 4.48 -5.81 -5.59
N ARG A 109 3.19 -5.84 -5.20
CA ARG A 109 2.14 -6.59 -5.93
C ARG A 109 1.70 -5.90 -7.22
N LEU A 110 1.57 -4.57 -7.20
CA LEU A 110 1.07 -3.79 -8.34
C LEU A 110 2.17 -3.44 -9.35
N ARG A 111 3.45 -3.59 -8.98
CA ARG A 111 4.59 -3.52 -9.91
C ARG A 111 4.72 -4.74 -10.80
N GLN A 112 4.18 -5.89 -10.40
CA GLN A 112 4.19 -7.08 -11.24
C GLN A 112 3.24 -6.85 -12.41
N ASN A 113 3.84 -6.51 -13.55
CA ASN A 113 3.15 -6.37 -14.81
C ASN A 113 2.75 -7.78 -15.28
N ARG A 114 1.64 -8.30 -14.75
CA ARG A 114 1.02 -9.50 -15.30
C ARG A 114 0.51 -9.13 -16.69
N GLN A 115 0.86 -9.93 -17.69
CA GLN A 115 0.26 -9.81 -19.02
C GLN A 115 -1.26 -9.82 -18.85
N LEU A 116 -1.90 -8.69 -19.18
CA LEU A 116 -3.35 -8.61 -19.16
C LEU A 116 -3.87 -9.50 -20.27
N CYS A 117 -4.90 -10.29 -19.98
CA CYS A 117 -5.63 -11.05 -20.99
C CYS A 117 -7.13 -10.79 -20.86
N SER A 118 -7.81 -10.91 -21.99
CA SER A 118 -9.26 -10.84 -22.10
C SER A 118 -9.77 -12.10 -22.80
N LEU A 119 -10.99 -12.51 -22.50
CA LEU A 119 -11.68 -13.55 -23.23
C LEU A 119 -12.48 -12.90 -24.35
N ARG A 120 -12.14 -13.21 -25.60
CA ARG A 120 -12.92 -12.85 -26.78
C ARG A 120 -13.72 -14.05 -27.24
N LEU A 121 -15.05 -13.94 -27.28
CA LEU A 121 -15.87 -14.93 -27.95
C LEU A 121 -15.87 -14.64 -29.46
N ALA A 122 -15.33 -15.55 -30.26
CA ALA A 122 -15.46 -15.55 -31.71
C ALA A 122 -15.99 -16.92 -32.13
N ASP A 123 -17.05 -16.96 -32.95
CA ASP A 123 -17.69 -18.20 -33.42
C ASP A 123 -18.05 -19.18 -32.29
N ALA A 124 -18.59 -18.66 -31.18
CA ALA A 124 -18.93 -19.41 -29.96
C ALA A 124 -17.73 -20.16 -29.31
N ARG A 125 -16.49 -19.83 -29.68
CA ARG A 125 -15.27 -20.35 -29.03
C ARG A 125 -14.59 -19.24 -28.21
N PRO A 126 -14.28 -19.48 -26.92
CA PRO A 126 -13.53 -18.51 -26.13
C PRO A 126 -12.06 -18.50 -26.59
N GLN A 127 -11.55 -17.32 -26.92
CA GLN A 127 -10.14 -17.08 -27.24
C GLN A 127 -9.53 -16.17 -26.17
N VAL A 128 -8.35 -16.53 -25.66
CA VAL A 128 -7.58 -15.66 -24.78
C VAL A 128 -6.80 -14.66 -25.64
N VAL A 129 -7.07 -13.38 -25.49
CA VAL A 129 -6.38 -12.29 -26.17
C VAL A 129 -5.55 -11.52 -25.16
N TYR A 130 -4.24 -11.45 -25.37
CA TYR A 130 -3.33 -10.71 -24.51
C TYR A 130 -3.24 -9.24 -24.93
N ALA A 131 -3.11 -8.34 -23.97
CA ALA A 131 -2.81 -6.94 -24.24
C ALA A 131 -1.37 -6.85 -24.78
N SER A 132 -1.23 -6.28 -25.98
CA SER A 132 0.03 -5.96 -26.65
C SER A 132 0.70 -4.73 -26.05
#